data_AF-A0A7S0AI93-F1
#
_entry.id   AF-A0A7S0AI93-F1
#
_cell.length_a   1.000
_cell.length_b   1.000
_cell.length_c   1.000
_cell.angle_alpha   90.00
_cell.angle_beta   90.00
_cell.angle_gamma   90.00
#
_symmetry.space_group_name_H-M   'P 1'
#
loop_
_entity.id
_entity.type
_entity.pdbx_description
1 polymer ?
#
loop_
_entity_poly.entity_id
_entity_poly.type
_entity_poly.pdbx_seq_one_letter_code
_entity_poly.pdbx_strand_id
1 'polypeptide(L)'
;GCPTPPTRGGGGIKTFVTVEIRLGNWVPNSTGWLLESADGRTIYAYRSTQAYGAEYLDRVVTETIAVDTDQSFRFVVLHDDALGFCCGWYGEGYYRVYQGRGTSGTVLVSGDGDFDTYTKEEVFSVGNPPPVPPAPTPIPPPVPPPGTPFISVVLELDFGPEHLAWGLKAADGTYVDYRPTNTFRDIPEGTITETVHLISDDDVLLPEYEFTMYNANGGWVGAYSVYMGAVNTGR
;
A
#
# COMPACT_ATOMS: atom_id res chain seq x y z
N GLY A 1 23.95 -11.66 -42.28
CA GLY A 1 24.07 -11.82 -40.82
C GLY A 1 22.92 -12.65 -40.34
N CYS A 2 23.17 -13.67 -39.52
CA CYS A 2 22.08 -14.42 -38.89
C CYS A 2 21.36 -13.51 -37.88
N PRO A 3 20.02 -13.49 -37.87
CA PRO A 3 19.26 -12.77 -36.85
C PRO A 3 19.54 -13.40 -35.48
N THR A 4 19.90 -12.58 -34.51
CA THR A 4 20.03 -12.97 -33.11
C THR A 4 18.67 -13.45 -32.60
N PRO A 5 18.60 -14.59 -31.88
CA PRO A 5 17.36 -15.02 -31.26
C PRO A 5 16.86 -13.95 -30.28
N PRO A 6 15.54 -13.75 -30.13
CA PRO A 6 15.01 -12.86 -29.12
C PRO A 6 15.47 -13.34 -27.74
N THR A 7 16.12 -12.43 -27.00
CA THR A 7 16.48 -12.63 -25.60
C THR A 7 15.20 -13.00 -24.84
N ARG A 8 15.14 -14.23 -24.34
CA ARG A 8 14.04 -14.71 -23.52
C ARG A 8 13.93 -13.77 -22.32
N GLY A 9 12.87 -12.95 -22.29
CA GLY A 9 12.58 -12.06 -21.17
C GLY A 9 12.66 -12.87 -19.89
N GLY A 10 13.60 -12.49 -19.01
CA GLY A 10 13.90 -13.22 -17.79
C GLY A 10 12.67 -13.28 -16.91
N GLY A 11 11.98 -14.42 -16.92
CA GLY A 11 11.12 -14.77 -15.80
C GLY A 11 12.05 -14.86 -14.60
N GLY A 12 11.96 -13.86 -13.71
CA GLY A 12 12.72 -13.82 -12.47
C GLY A 12 12.63 -15.15 -11.75
N ILE A 13 13.70 -15.54 -11.08
CA ILE A 13 13.69 -16.74 -10.24
C ILE A 13 12.59 -16.53 -9.20
N LYS A 14 11.53 -17.34 -9.29
CA LYS A 14 10.44 -17.30 -8.34
C LYS A 14 10.81 -18.09 -7.09
N THR A 15 10.58 -17.49 -5.94
CA THR A 15 10.63 -18.14 -4.63
C THR A 15 9.24 -18.15 -4.01
N PHE A 16 9.12 -18.63 -2.77
CA PHE A 16 7.85 -18.68 -2.05
C PHE A 16 7.96 -17.94 -0.72
N VAL A 17 6.86 -17.30 -0.35
CA VAL A 17 6.61 -16.78 0.98
C VAL A 17 5.34 -17.43 1.49
N THR A 18 5.30 -17.77 2.78
CA THR A 18 4.10 -18.30 3.43
C THR A 18 3.62 -17.36 4.51
N VAL A 19 2.39 -16.88 4.38
CA VAL A 19 1.69 -16.08 5.40
C VAL A 19 0.93 -17.03 6.30
N GLU A 20 1.08 -16.89 7.62
CA GLU A 20 0.31 -17.57 8.66
C GLU A 20 -0.38 -16.50 9.51
N ILE A 21 -1.70 -16.57 9.63
CA ILE A 21 -2.47 -15.67 10.49
C ILE A 21 -3.37 -16.51 11.39
N ARG A 22 -3.24 -16.33 12.70
CA ARG A 22 -4.23 -16.80 13.66
C ARG A 22 -5.26 -15.71 13.87
N LEU A 23 -6.50 -16.00 13.47
CA LEU A 23 -7.63 -15.09 13.62
C LEU A 23 -8.15 -15.16 15.05
N GLY A 24 -8.66 -14.04 15.58
CA GLY A 24 -9.28 -13.97 16.89
C GLY A 24 -10.61 -14.71 16.98
N ASN A 25 -11.23 -14.69 18.17
CA ASN A 25 -12.50 -15.37 18.44
C ASN A 25 -13.74 -14.45 18.39
N TRP A 26 -13.58 -13.21 17.89
CA TRP A 26 -14.63 -12.19 17.92
C TRP A 26 -15.16 -11.83 16.53
N VAL A 27 -14.29 -11.40 15.61
CA VAL A 27 -14.68 -10.89 14.29
C VAL A 27 -13.62 -11.23 13.22
N PRO A 28 -13.48 -12.50 12.79
CA PRO A 28 -12.52 -12.85 11.74
C PRO A 28 -12.80 -12.10 10.42
N ASN A 29 -14.07 -11.72 10.17
CA ASN A 29 -14.52 -11.00 8.97
C ASN A 29 -14.16 -9.51 8.98
N SER A 30 -13.40 -9.10 9.97
CA SER A 30 -12.75 -7.80 10.08
C SER A 30 -11.29 -7.88 9.65
N THR A 31 -10.69 -9.07 9.61
CA THR A 31 -9.26 -9.25 9.32
C THR A 31 -9.01 -9.43 7.83
N GLY A 32 -8.10 -8.63 7.28
CA GLY A 32 -7.58 -8.78 5.93
C GLY A 32 -6.07 -8.71 5.93
N TRP A 33 -5.43 -8.91 4.78
CA TRP A 33 -4.01 -8.65 4.61
C TRP A 33 -3.64 -8.50 3.15
N LEU A 34 -2.50 -7.89 2.90
CA LEU A 34 -1.90 -7.78 1.57
C LEU A 34 -0.40 -8.05 1.64
N LEU A 35 0.12 -8.62 0.55
CA LEU A 35 1.54 -8.79 0.31
C LEU A 35 1.89 -8.16 -1.04
N GLU A 36 2.80 -7.20 -1.01
CA GLU A 36 3.22 -6.46 -2.19
C GLU A 36 4.73 -6.19 -2.20
N SER A 37 5.25 -5.77 -3.36
CA SER A 37 6.61 -5.25 -3.46
C SER A 37 6.76 -3.98 -2.60
N ALA A 38 7.95 -3.76 -2.03
CA ALA A 38 8.19 -2.61 -1.15
C ALA A 38 8.00 -1.24 -1.86
N ASP A 39 8.07 -1.20 -3.19
CA ASP A 39 7.77 0.00 -3.99
C ASP A 39 6.27 0.17 -4.31
N GLY A 40 5.40 -0.73 -3.84
CA GLY A 40 3.96 -0.72 -4.06
C GLY A 40 3.51 -0.98 -5.49
N ARG A 41 4.41 -1.41 -6.39
CA ARG A 41 4.09 -1.59 -7.81
C ARG A 41 3.45 -2.94 -8.13
N THR A 42 3.71 -3.97 -7.32
CA THR A 42 3.25 -5.33 -7.56
C THR A 42 2.57 -5.89 -6.33
N ILE A 43 1.28 -6.20 -6.43
CA ILE A 43 0.53 -6.94 -5.40
C ILE A 43 0.63 -8.43 -5.73
N TYR A 44 1.24 -9.21 -4.84
CA TYR A 44 1.40 -10.66 -5.00
C TYR A 44 0.19 -11.42 -4.45
N ALA A 45 -0.41 -10.93 -3.36
CA ALA A 45 -1.62 -11.48 -2.79
C ALA A 45 -2.38 -10.42 -1.99
N TYR A 46 -3.71 -10.58 -1.95
CA TYR A 46 -4.61 -9.73 -1.20
C TYR A 46 -5.80 -10.54 -0.68
N ARG A 47 -6.16 -10.29 0.57
CA ARG A 47 -7.38 -10.76 1.23
C ARG A 47 -8.05 -9.54 1.86
N SER A 48 -9.28 -9.26 1.44
CA SER A 48 -10.07 -8.19 2.05
C SER A 48 -10.44 -8.54 3.49
N THR A 49 -10.87 -7.55 4.27
CA THR A 49 -11.36 -7.75 5.64
C THR A 49 -12.51 -8.76 5.70
N GLN A 50 -13.33 -8.86 4.65
CA GLN A 50 -14.44 -9.81 4.53
C GLN A 50 -14.03 -11.23 4.08
N ALA A 51 -12.72 -11.52 3.92
CA ALA A 51 -12.25 -12.80 3.41
C ALA A 51 -12.50 -13.97 4.38
N TYR A 52 -12.65 -13.70 5.68
CA TYR A 52 -12.75 -14.74 6.71
C TYR A 52 -14.09 -14.68 7.43
N GLY A 53 -15.02 -15.57 7.09
CA GLY A 53 -16.30 -15.68 7.79
C GLY A 53 -16.19 -16.24 9.21
N ALA A 54 -17.33 -16.35 9.90
CA ALA A 54 -17.41 -16.88 11.27
C ALA A 54 -16.86 -18.31 11.41
N GLU A 55 -16.79 -19.09 10.33
CA GLU A 55 -16.16 -20.41 10.30
C GLU A 55 -14.65 -20.39 10.59
N TYR A 56 -14.02 -19.21 10.52
CA TYR A 56 -12.60 -18.98 10.79
C TYR A 56 -12.28 -18.48 12.21
N LEU A 57 -13.28 -18.43 13.11
CA LEU A 57 -13.06 -18.06 14.51
C LEU A 57 -11.98 -18.95 15.18
N ASP A 58 -10.98 -18.31 15.79
CA ASP A 58 -9.80 -18.95 16.42
C ASP A 58 -9.09 -19.98 15.50
N ARG A 59 -9.14 -19.74 14.18
CA ARG A 59 -8.42 -20.57 13.19
C ARG A 59 -7.10 -19.95 12.81
N VAL A 60 -6.14 -20.82 12.53
CA VAL A 60 -4.92 -20.47 11.81
C VAL A 60 -5.17 -20.66 10.32
N VAL A 61 -4.98 -19.60 9.55
CA VAL A 61 -4.99 -19.62 8.09
C VAL A 61 -3.55 -19.57 7.62
N THR A 62 -3.21 -20.39 6.62
CA THR A 62 -1.88 -20.39 6.01
C THR A 62 -2.02 -20.31 4.50
N GLU A 63 -1.26 -19.41 3.88
CA GLU A 63 -1.24 -19.23 2.43
C GLU A 63 0.19 -19.12 1.93
N THR A 64 0.52 -19.85 0.86
CA THR A 64 1.84 -19.81 0.22
C THR A 64 1.75 -19.09 -1.13
N ILE A 65 2.52 -18.03 -1.27
CA ILE A 65 2.52 -17.11 -2.41
C ILE A 65 3.85 -17.23 -3.15
N ALA A 66 3.80 -17.30 -4.47
CA ALA A 66 5.00 -17.20 -5.30
C ALA A 66 5.40 -15.73 -5.45
N VAL A 67 6.63 -15.38 -5.10
CA VAL A 67 7.17 -14.02 -5.20
C VAL A 67 8.48 -14.02 -5.96
N ASP A 68 8.93 -12.85 -6.40
CA ASP A 68 10.25 -12.70 -7.02
C ASP A 68 11.35 -12.81 -5.95
N THR A 69 12.49 -13.40 -6.29
CA THR A 69 13.64 -13.46 -5.36
C THR A 69 14.41 -12.14 -5.33
N ASP A 70 15.14 -11.90 -4.23
CA ASP A 70 16.10 -10.80 -4.07
C ASP A 70 15.47 -9.39 -4.10
N GLN A 71 14.22 -9.28 -3.62
CA GLN A 71 13.47 -8.04 -3.49
C GLN A 71 13.00 -7.84 -2.04
N SER A 72 12.68 -6.59 -1.69
CA SER A 72 11.97 -6.23 -0.48
C SER A 72 10.45 -6.21 -0.70
N PHE A 73 9.72 -6.62 0.31
CA PHE A 73 8.28 -6.76 0.33
C PHE A 73 7.71 -5.98 1.50
N ARG A 74 6.46 -5.55 1.34
CA ARG A 74 5.63 -4.99 2.40
C ARG A 74 4.48 -5.95 2.65
N PHE A 75 4.34 -6.37 3.90
CA PHE A 75 3.18 -7.13 4.37
C PHE A 75 2.35 -6.21 5.26
N VAL A 76 1.07 -6.10 4.94
CA VAL A 76 0.13 -5.27 5.69
C VAL A 76 -0.98 -6.15 6.20
N VAL A 77 -1.20 -6.15 7.51
CA VAL A 77 -2.41 -6.71 8.10
C VAL A 77 -3.43 -5.60 8.24
N LEU A 78 -4.67 -5.92 7.90
CA LEU A 78 -5.82 -5.02 7.90
C LEU A 78 -6.80 -5.49 8.98
N HIS A 79 -7.41 -4.55 9.68
CA HIS A 79 -8.56 -4.78 10.54
C HIS A 79 -9.60 -3.68 10.33
N ASP A 80 -10.89 -4.00 10.37
CA ASP A 80 -11.96 -2.99 10.17
C ASP A 80 -12.37 -2.25 11.46
N ASP A 81 -11.86 -2.70 12.59
CA ASP A 81 -11.85 -1.97 13.86
C ASP A 81 -10.40 -1.71 14.30
N ALA A 82 -10.15 -0.60 15.00
CA ALA A 82 -8.81 -0.20 15.44
C ALA A 82 -8.28 -1.03 16.64
N LEU A 83 -8.89 -2.19 16.93
CA LEU A 83 -8.49 -3.05 18.05
C LEU A 83 -7.57 -4.20 17.59
N GLY A 84 -7.35 -4.30 16.28
CA GLY A 84 -6.70 -5.44 15.66
C GLY A 84 -7.52 -6.74 15.80
N PHE A 85 -6.92 -7.87 15.42
CA PHE A 85 -7.59 -9.17 15.43
C PHE A 85 -7.29 -10.00 16.69
N CYS A 86 -6.73 -9.37 17.73
CA CYS A 86 -6.57 -9.96 19.06
C CYS A 86 -6.67 -8.89 20.14
N CYS A 87 -7.42 -9.17 21.22
CA CYS A 87 -7.44 -8.32 22.41
C CYS A 87 -7.99 -9.10 23.61
N GLY A 88 -7.23 -9.18 24.71
CA GLY A 88 -7.70 -9.64 26.03
C GLY A 88 -8.37 -11.03 26.04
N TRP A 89 -9.68 -11.07 26.32
CA TRP A 89 -10.46 -12.30 26.43
C TRP A 89 -10.85 -12.90 25.07
N TYR A 90 -10.54 -12.19 23.98
CA TYR A 90 -11.01 -12.51 22.62
C TYR A 90 -10.01 -13.35 21.78
N GLY A 91 -9.02 -13.94 22.45
CA GLY A 91 -8.04 -14.86 21.86
C GLY A 91 -6.72 -14.19 21.45
N GLU A 92 -5.69 -15.02 21.30
CA GLU A 92 -4.33 -14.61 20.91
C GLU A 92 -4.16 -14.71 19.39
N GLY A 93 -4.79 -13.78 18.66
CA GLY A 93 -4.49 -13.58 17.25
C GLY A 93 -3.03 -13.16 17.06
N TYR A 94 -2.42 -13.63 15.96
CA TYR A 94 -1.06 -13.26 15.57
C TYR A 94 -0.88 -13.40 14.06
N TYR A 95 0.18 -12.81 13.52
CA TYR A 95 0.63 -13.07 12.16
C TYR A 95 2.12 -13.43 12.10
N ARG A 96 2.48 -14.28 11.14
CA ARG A 96 3.87 -14.62 10.81
C ARG A 96 4.01 -14.76 9.30
N VAL A 97 5.18 -14.38 8.80
CA VAL A 97 5.55 -14.58 7.40
C VAL A 97 6.83 -15.38 7.36
N TYR A 98 6.82 -16.47 6.60
CA TYR A 98 7.94 -17.40 6.48
C TYR A 98 8.52 -17.37 5.07
N GLN A 99 9.84 -17.51 4.96
CA GLN A 99 10.49 -17.79 3.70
C GLN A 99 10.29 -19.26 3.32
N GLY A 100 9.74 -19.51 2.14
CA GLY A 100 9.53 -20.83 1.58
C GLY A 100 8.07 -21.29 1.58
N ARG A 101 7.87 -22.60 1.44
CA ARG A 101 6.55 -23.24 1.42
C ARG A 101 6.24 -23.78 2.81
N GLY A 102 5.11 -23.38 3.38
CA GLY A 102 4.70 -23.76 4.72
C GLY A 102 5.41 -22.97 5.83
N THR A 103 5.21 -23.40 7.07
CA THR A 103 5.61 -22.68 8.30
C THR A 103 6.91 -23.23 8.92
N SER A 104 7.60 -24.14 8.23
CA SER A 104 8.89 -24.69 8.66
C SER A 104 10.10 -23.85 8.21
N GLY A 105 9.86 -22.78 7.43
CA GLY A 105 10.88 -21.88 6.92
C GLY A 105 11.37 -20.86 7.96
N THR A 106 12.31 -20.00 7.55
CA THR A 106 12.76 -18.86 8.36
C THR A 106 11.62 -17.86 8.52
N VAL A 107 11.33 -17.43 9.75
CA VAL A 107 10.40 -16.32 10.01
C VAL A 107 11.05 -15.02 9.55
N LEU A 108 10.40 -14.33 8.61
CA LEU A 108 10.82 -13.04 8.06
C LEU A 108 10.24 -11.88 8.87
N VAL A 109 8.95 -11.97 9.23
CA VAL A 109 8.27 -11.03 10.12
C VAL A 109 7.30 -11.77 11.03
N SER A 110 7.02 -11.20 12.20
CA SER A 110 6.01 -11.70 13.13
C SER A 110 5.46 -10.55 13.96
N GLY A 111 4.15 -10.58 14.23
CA GLY A 111 3.51 -9.68 15.17
C GLY A 111 2.33 -10.36 15.86
N ASP A 112 1.89 -9.77 16.95
CA ASP A 112 0.62 -10.08 17.59
C ASP A 112 -0.54 -9.48 16.77
N GLY A 113 -1.77 -9.80 17.17
CA GLY A 113 -2.97 -9.22 16.60
C GLY A 113 -3.44 -7.96 17.35
N ASP A 114 -2.66 -7.45 18.31
CA ASP A 114 -3.00 -6.29 19.13
C ASP A 114 -2.29 -5.08 18.54
N PHE A 115 -3.03 -4.34 17.73
CA PHE A 115 -2.57 -3.09 17.18
C PHE A 115 -3.72 -2.10 17.32
N ASP A 116 -3.49 -1.04 18.11
CA ASP A 116 -4.40 0.10 18.35
C ASP A 116 -4.59 0.97 17.07
N THR A 117 -4.59 0.33 15.90
CA THR A 117 -4.65 0.92 14.57
C THR A 117 -5.44 -0.02 13.66
N TYR A 118 -5.93 0.49 12.52
CA TYR A 118 -6.63 -0.35 11.54
C TYR A 118 -5.69 -1.18 10.68
N THR A 119 -4.40 -0.86 10.69
CA THR A 119 -3.39 -1.56 9.90
C THR A 119 -2.10 -1.73 10.68
N LYS A 120 -1.41 -2.83 10.39
CA LYS A 120 -0.05 -3.09 10.86
C LYS A 120 0.81 -3.46 9.67
N GLU A 121 1.89 -2.72 9.46
CA GLU A 121 2.79 -2.90 8.32
C GLU A 121 4.16 -3.41 8.77
N GLU A 122 4.73 -4.32 7.99
CA GLU A 122 6.10 -4.80 8.17
C GLU A 122 6.81 -4.91 6.81
N VAL A 123 8.07 -4.52 6.78
CA VAL A 123 8.92 -4.61 5.58
C VAL A 123 10.00 -5.66 5.80
N PHE A 124 10.16 -6.55 4.82
CA PHE A 124 11.17 -7.60 4.87
C PHE A 124 11.73 -7.89 3.49
N SER A 125 12.80 -8.68 3.42
CA SER A 125 13.40 -9.08 2.15
C SER A 125 13.47 -10.61 2.04
N VAL A 126 13.39 -11.11 0.81
CA VAL A 126 13.51 -12.54 0.53
C VAL A 126 14.76 -12.79 -0.30
N GLY A 127 15.57 -13.77 0.10
CA GLY A 127 16.82 -14.11 -0.59
C GLY A 127 18.02 -13.33 -0.03
N ASN A 128 18.98 -13.03 -0.91
CA ASN A 128 20.11 -12.15 -0.60
C ASN A 128 19.86 -10.83 -1.34
N PRO A 129 18.94 -9.97 -0.86
CA PRO A 129 18.68 -8.71 -1.51
C PRO A 129 20.02 -7.97 -1.67
N PRO A 130 20.28 -7.33 -2.83
CA PRO A 130 21.37 -6.39 -2.94
C PRO A 130 21.31 -5.42 -1.75
N PRO A 131 22.45 -5.08 -1.12
CA PRO A 131 22.45 -4.12 -0.03
C PRO A 131 21.66 -2.89 -0.48
N VAL A 132 20.62 -2.54 0.29
CA VAL A 132 19.78 -1.38 -0.01
C VAL A 132 20.76 -0.21 -0.15
N PRO A 133 20.84 0.42 -1.34
CA PRO A 133 21.67 1.60 -1.50
C PRO A 133 21.28 2.59 -0.40
N PRO A 134 22.23 3.30 0.23
CA PRO A 134 21.89 4.31 1.22
C PRO A 134 20.81 5.19 0.62
N ALA A 135 19.73 5.43 1.38
CA ALA A 135 18.61 6.23 0.93
C ALA A 135 19.19 7.50 0.28
N PRO A 136 18.91 7.76 -1.01
CA PRO A 136 19.46 8.93 -1.67
C PRO A 136 19.08 10.13 -0.81
N THR A 137 20.07 10.97 -0.49
CA THR A 137 19.80 12.24 0.18
C THR A 137 18.65 12.90 -0.58
N PRO A 138 17.54 13.26 0.08
CA PRO A 138 16.36 13.75 -0.61
C PRO A 138 16.79 14.90 -1.53
N ILE A 139 16.77 14.62 -2.83
CA ILE A 139 17.02 15.65 -3.83
C ILE A 139 15.82 16.58 -3.68
N PRO A 140 16.03 17.89 -3.45
CA PRO A 140 14.93 18.83 -3.48
C PRO A 140 14.14 18.58 -4.75
N PRO A 141 12.80 18.42 -4.69
CA PRO A 141 12.02 18.20 -5.89
C PRO A 141 12.40 19.28 -6.91
N PRO A 142 12.60 18.93 -8.20
CA PRO A 142 12.93 19.90 -9.23
C PRO A 142 11.96 21.06 -9.14
N VAL A 143 12.47 22.29 -9.06
CA VAL A 143 11.60 23.47 -9.11
C VAL A 143 10.89 23.42 -10.47
N PRO A 144 9.56 23.30 -10.50
CA PRO A 144 8.82 23.24 -11.75
C PRO A 144 9.12 24.50 -12.57
N PRO A 145 9.32 24.38 -13.90
CA PRO A 145 9.42 25.54 -14.77
C PRO A 145 8.23 26.51 -14.54
N PRO A 146 8.48 27.83 -14.61
CA PRO A 146 7.39 28.80 -14.59
C PRO A 146 6.37 28.48 -15.69
N GLY A 147 5.10 28.31 -15.31
CA GLY A 147 4.01 28.00 -16.24
C GLY A 147 3.72 26.50 -16.42
N THR A 148 4.39 25.59 -15.71
CA THR A 148 4.00 24.18 -15.70
C THR A 148 2.58 24.03 -15.14
N PRO A 149 1.66 23.40 -15.87
CA PRO A 149 0.31 23.14 -15.38
C PRO A 149 0.38 22.26 -14.13
N PHE A 150 -0.50 22.53 -13.17
CA PHE A 150 -0.60 21.75 -11.95
C PHE A 150 -2.06 21.67 -11.52
N ILE A 151 -2.38 20.68 -10.72
CA ILE A 151 -3.64 20.61 -10.00
C ILE A 151 -3.42 20.88 -8.52
N SER A 152 -4.45 21.41 -7.87
CA SER A 152 -4.56 21.42 -6.42
C SER A 152 -5.57 20.35 -6.00
N VAL A 153 -5.15 19.45 -5.11
CA VAL A 153 -6.03 18.46 -4.48
C VAL A 153 -6.31 18.95 -3.07
N VAL A 154 -7.55 19.40 -2.85
CA VAL A 154 -8.03 19.84 -1.54
C VAL A 154 -8.70 18.66 -0.86
N LEU A 155 -8.24 18.30 0.33
CA LEU A 155 -8.74 17.17 1.11
C LEU A 155 -9.22 17.70 2.46
N GLU A 156 -10.45 17.35 2.83
CA GLU A 156 -10.93 17.50 4.20
C GLU A 156 -10.62 16.20 4.94
N LEU A 157 -9.61 16.24 5.79
CA LEU A 157 -9.23 15.15 6.68
C LEU A 157 -10.23 15.05 7.83
N ASP A 158 -10.66 13.83 8.11
CA ASP A 158 -11.52 13.49 9.23
C ASP A 158 -10.70 12.80 10.34
N PHE A 159 -11.37 12.08 11.25
CA PHE A 159 -10.74 11.42 12.38
C PHE A 159 -9.91 10.18 12.00
N GLY A 160 -9.89 9.76 10.73
CA GLY A 160 -9.13 8.62 10.23
C GLY A 160 -8.33 8.94 8.96
N PRO A 161 -7.46 9.98 8.95
CA PRO A 161 -6.74 10.41 7.76
C PRO A 161 -5.75 9.36 7.24
N GLU A 162 -5.37 8.39 8.06
CA GLU A 162 -4.57 7.22 7.67
C GLU A 162 -5.27 6.30 6.66
N HIS A 163 -6.61 6.34 6.57
CA HIS A 163 -7.37 5.54 5.60
C HIS A 163 -7.43 6.17 4.21
N LEU A 164 -7.04 7.45 4.12
CA LEU A 164 -7.09 8.19 2.89
C LEU A 164 -5.87 7.85 2.03
N ALA A 165 -6.15 7.38 0.83
CA ALA A 165 -5.17 7.26 -0.23
C ALA A 165 -5.74 7.87 -1.50
N TRP A 166 -4.89 8.37 -2.38
CA TRP A 166 -5.32 8.84 -3.69
C TRP A 166 -4.25 8.63 -4.74
N GLY A 167 -4.68 8.56 -5.99
CA GLY A 167 -3.79 8.43 -7.13
C GLY A 167 -4.24 9.31 -8.29
N LEU A 168 -3.24 9.84 -9.00
CA LEU A 168 -3.43 10.53 -10.27
C LEU A 168 -2.72 9.74 -11.37
N LYS A 169 -3.47 9.26 -12.36
CA LYS A 169 -2.93 8.54 -13.52
C LYS A 169 -3.06 9.38 -14.77
N ALA A 170 -2.08 9.26 -15.66
CA ALA A 170 -2.20 9.71 -17.04
C ALA A 170 -3.03 8.73 -17.87
N ALA A 171 -3.44 9.14 -19.08
CA ALA A 171 -4.25 8.33 -19.98
C ALA A 171 -3.63 6.98 -20.38
N ASP A 172 -2.31 6.83 -20.30
CA ASP A 172 -1.58 5.58 -20.56
C ASP A 172 -1.59 4.61 -19.35
N GLY A 173 -2.19 5.02 -18.22
CA GLY A 173 -2.27 4.27 -16.97
C GLY A 173 -1.09 4.49 -16.03
N THR A 174 -0.09 5.28 -16.41
CA THR A 174 1.06 5.61 -15.56
C THR A 174 0.65 6.54 -14.43
N TYR A 175 1.06 6.24 -13.19
CA TYR A 175 0.87 7.16 -12.06
C TYR A 175 1.77 8.39 -12.23
N VAL A 176 1.14 9.57 -12.25
CA VAL A 176 1.81 10.87 -12.16
C VAL A 176 2.11 11.19 -10.71
N ASP A 177 1.16 10.91 -9.83
CA ASP A 177 1.36 11.02 -8.39
C ASP A 177 0.47 10.02 -7.63
N TYR A 178 0.91 9.65 -6.44
CA TYR A 178 0.20 8.70 -5.58
C TYR A 178 0.52 8.98 -4.12
N ARG A 179 -0.52 8.95 -3.28
CA ARG A 179 -0.41 8.94 -1.83
C ARG A 179 -1.00 7.62 -1.34
N PRO A 180 -0.17 6.72 -0.78
CA PRO A 180 -0.69 5.51 -0.15
C PRO A 180 -1.50 5.85 1.11
N THR A 181 -2.14 4.85 1.70
CA THR A 181 -2.67 4.95 3.07
C THR A 181 -1.54 5.32 4.04
N ASN A 182 -1.89 5.77 5.24
CA ASN A 182 -0.97 6.25 6.27
C ASN A 182 -0.19 7.54 5.92
N THR A 183 -0.27 8.05 4.68
CA THR A 183 0.38 9.31 4.27
C THR A 183 0.02 10.47 5.22
N PHE A 184 -1.24 10.57 5.62
CA PHE A 184 -1.77 11.70 6.38
C PHE A 184 -1.99 11.38 7.87
N ARG A 185 -1.51 10.24 8.37
CA ARG A 185 -1.78 9.75 9.75
C ARG A 185 -1.38 10.75 10.84
N ASP A 186 -0.35 11.54 10.59
CA ASP A 186 0.23 12.48 11.55
C ASP A 186 -0.33 13.90 11.37
N ILE A 187 -1.28 14.08 10.44
CA ILE A 187 -1.95 15.35 10.20
C ILE A 187 -3.28 15.34 10.96
N PRO A 188 -3.54 16.33 11.84
CA PRO A 188 -4.82 16.43 12.52
C PRO A 188 -5.96 16.71 11.53
N GLU A 189 -7.19 16.48 11.97
CA GLU A 189 -8.43 16.86 11.26
C GLU A 189 -8.35 18.28 10.68
N GLY A 190 -8.88 18.45 9.48
CA GLY A 190 -8.93 19.74 8.81
C GLY A 190 -8.64 19.69 7.31
N THR A 191 -8.51 20.85 6.69
CA THR A 191 -8.28 20.95 5.25
C THR A 191 -6.81 20.98 4.92
N ILE A 192 -6.35 20.05 4.08
CA ILE A 192 -5.03 20.10 3.44
C ILE A 192 -5.16 20.40 1.94
N THR A 193 -4.11 20.94 1.36
CA THR A 193 -4.02 21.20 -0.08
C THR A 193 -2.69 20.67 -0.59
N GLU A 194 -2.77 19.63 -1.41
CA GLU A 194 -1.62 19.07 -2.12
C GLU A 194 -1.53 19.71 -3.52
N THR A 195 -0.31 19.98 -3.98
CA THR A 195 -0.05 20.47 -5.34
C THR A 195 0.61 19.37 -6.15
N VAL A 196 0.02 19.02 -7.29
CA VAL A 196 0.57 18.01 -8.21
C VAL A 196 0.87 18.65 -9.55
N HIS A 197 2.14 18.67 -9.93
CA HIS A 197 2.56 19.17 -11.23
C HIS A 197 2.26 18.13 -12.31
N LEU A 198 1.57 18.56 -13.35
CA LEU A 198 1.19 17.71 -14.47
C LEU A 198 2.36 17.60 -15.44
N ILE A 199 2.55 16.41 -16.00
CA ILE A 199 3.53 16.17 -17.05
C ILE A 199 2.91 16.69 -18.35
N SER A 200 3.35 17.87 -18.77
CA SER A 200 3.15 18.37 -20.12
C SER A 200 4.32 17.87 -20.97
N ASP A 201 4.07 16.88 -21.82
CA ASP A 201 4.87 16.82 -23.05
C ASP A 201 4.53 18.08 -23.87
N ASP A 202 5.43 18.55 -24.73
CA ASP A 202 5.34 19.83 -25.48
C ASP A 202 4.10 19.96 -26.42
N ASP A 203 3.11 19.07 -26.29
CA ASP A 203 1.89 19.04 -27.06
C ASP A 203 0.80 19.94 -26.45
N VAL A 204 0.12 20.68 -27.32
CA VAL A 204 -0.79 21.80 -27.01
C VAL A 204 -2.08 21.38 -26.27
N LEU A 205 -2.27 20.08 -26.02
CA LEU A 205 -3.40 19.53 -25.30
C LEU A 205 -2.90 18.80 -24.05
N LEU A 206 -3.38 19.21 -22.87
CA LEU A 206 -3.15 18.46 -21.65
C LEU A 206 -3.75 17.06 -21.82
N PRO A 207 -2.99 15.98 -21.56
CA PRO A 207 -3.54 14.64 -21.61
C PRO A 207 -4.65 14.50 -20.56
N GLU A 208 -5.59 13.58 -20.80
CA GLU A 208 -6.59 13.25 -19.80
C GLU A 208 -5.92 12.59 -18.60
N TYR A 209 -6.38 12.96 -17.40
CA TYR A 209 -5.93 12.37 -16.15
C TYR A 209 -7.10 11.78 -15.39
N GLU A 210 -6.86 10.63 -14.77
CA GLU A 210 -7.80 9.96 -13.87
C GLU A 210 -7.35 10.20 -12.43
N PHE A 211 -8.19 10.90 -11.65
CA PHE A 211 -8.01 11.01 -10.22
C PHE A 211 -8.87 9.94 -9.54
N THR A 212 -8.25 9.10 -8.71
CA THR A 212 -8.95 8.10 -7.93
C THR A 212 -8.72 8.35 -6.46
N MET A 213 -9.81 8.53 -5.72
CA MET A 213 -9.78 8.50 -4.26
C MET A 213 -9.97 7.07 -3.79
N TYR A 214 -9.08 6.60 -2.93
CA TYR A 214 -9.17 5.31 -2.28
C TYR A 214 -9.49 5.56 -0.81
N ASN A 215 -10.69 5.18 -0.42
CA ASN A 215 -11.09 5.12 0.97
C ASN A 215 -10.89 3.68 1.44
N ALA A 216 -9.72 3.37 1.98
CA ALA A 216 -9.49 2.06 2.55
C ALA A 216 -10.48 1.87 3.72
N ASN A 217 -11.26 0.79 3.68
CA ASN A 217 -12.19 0.38 4.74
C ASN A 217 -13.38 1.32 5.00
N GLY A 218 -13.67 2.28 4.11
CA GLY A 218 -14.82 3.18 4.29
C GLY A 218 -14.69 4.17 5.46
N GLY A 219 -13.49 4.26 6.06
CA GLY A 219 -13.22 5.04 7.27
C GLY A 219 -13.17 6.54 7.03
N TRP A 220 -12.81 6.98 5.82
CA TRP A 220 -12.80 8.40 5.48
C TRP A 220 -14.20 8.90 5.09
N VAL A 221 -14.70 9.90 5.81
CA VAL A 221 -16.01 10.55 5.63
C VAL A 221 -15.85 12.02 5.22
N GLY A 222 -14.64 12.43 4.84
CA GLY A 222 -14.36 13.79 4.40
C GLY A 222 -14.88 14.11 2.99
N ALA A 223 -14.59 15.32 2.54
CA ALA A 223 -14.80 15.75 1.16
C ALA A 223 -13.46 15.99 0.45
N TYR A 224 -13.47 15.84 -0.88
CA TYR A 224 -12.33 16.20 -1.70
C TYR A 224 -12.75 17.05 -2.88
N SER A 225 -11.83 17.87 -3.36
CA SER A 225 -12.01 18.66 -4.57
C SER A 225 -10.69 18.76 -5.31
N VAL A 226 -10.75 18.61 -6.64
CA VAL A 226 -9.59 18.69 -7.52
C VAL A 226 -9.79 19.90 -8.43
N TYR A 227 -8.79 20.78 -8.44
CA TYR A 227 -8.83 22.03 -9.21
C TYR A 227 -7.64 22.11 -10.16
N MET A 228 -7.85 22.70 -11.33
CA MET A 228 -6.74 23.10 -12.19
C MET A 228 -6.14 24.41 -11.65
N GLY A 229 -4.84 24.42 -11.38
CA GLY A 229 -4.11 25.57 -10.86
C GLY A 229 -4.27 25.78 -9.35
N ALA A 230 -3.92 26.99 -8.89
CA ALA A 230 -3.93 27.36 -7.48
C ALA A 230 -5.36 27.54 -6.95
N VAL A 231 -5.57 27.16 -5.69
CA VAL A 231 -6.82 27.38 -4.97
C VAL A 231 -6.55 28.29 -3.78
N ASN A 232 -7.33 29.37 -3.67
CA ASN A 232 -7.38 30.16 -2.45
C ASN A 232 -8.40 29.53 -1.51
N THR A 233 -7.99 28.50 -0.77
CA THR A 233 -8.71 28.05 0.42
C THR A 233 -8.47 29.10 1.50
N GLY A 234 -9.38 30.08 1.61
CA GLY A 234 -9.31 31.09 2.66
C GLY A 234 -9.18 30.41 4.02
N ARG A 235 -8.15 30.79 4.79
CA ARG A 235 -8.03 30.41 6.20
C ARG A 235 -9.10 31.08 7.04
#